data_AF-A0A7J2T909-F1
#
_entry.id   AF-A0A7J2T909-F1
#
_cell.length_a   1.000
_cell.length_b   1.000
_cell.length_c   1.000
_cell.angle_alpha   90.00
_cell.angle_beta   90.00
_cell.angle_gamma   90.00
#
_symmetry.space_group_name_H-M   'P 1'
#
loop_
_entity.id
_entity.type
_entity.pdbx_description
1 polymer ?
#
loop_
_entity_poly.entity_id
_entity_poly.type
_entity_poly.pdbx_seq_one_letter_code
_entity_poly.pdbx_strand_id
1 'polypeptide(L)'
;EVSDVRRNIKIVAEASTPEDAVAVYEAIKIAKPSGLGKAPDLDVNDPKSIERILKERITLYQVLQIASSYDKICYEWVNNFPVTFDFAYPYLMEQLAEGRDLNMAIVHTFLKVLSEYPDTFIARKVGIETAKDVSAMARDVLEHGGLASQIGRNKLHEFDAYLRRQGNLLNPGTTADIIAAALAISLLSGYKP
;
A
#
# COMPACT_ATOMS: atom_id res chain seq x y z
N GLU A 1 -10.61 -6.29 19.80
CA GLU A 1 -9.14 -6.46 19.68
C GLU A 1 -8.70 -6.38 18.22
N VAL A 2 -7.41 -6.25 17.91
CA VAL A 2 -6.88 -6.19 16.52
C VAL A 2 -7.35 -7.37 15.67
N SER A 3 -7.44 -8.55 16.28
CA SER A 3 -7.99 -9.78 15.72
C SER A 3 -9.44 -9.61 15.23
N ASP A 4 -10.28 -8.91 15.98
CA ASP A 4 -11.68 -8.65 15.61
C ASP A 4 -11.76 -7.70 14.41
N VAL A 5 -10.91 -6.67 14.36
CA VAL A 5 -10.85 -5.74 13.23
C VAL A 5 -10.50 -6.51 11.95
N ARG A 6 -9.43 -7.30 11.98
CA ARG A 6 -9.01 -8.10 10.82
C ARG A 6 -10.09 -9.09 10.38
N ARG A 7 -10.72 -9.79 11.34
CA ARG A 7 -11.82 -10.71 11.06
C ARG A 7 -12.99 -10.01 10.37
N ASN A 8 -13.40 -8.85 10.88
CA ASN A 8 -14.54 -8.11 10.34
C ASN A 8 -14.23 -7.52 8.96
N ILE A 9 -13.00 -7.04 8.72
CA ILE A 9 -12.56 -6.61 7.39
C ILE A 9 -12.75 -7.72 6.36
N LYS A 10 -12.31 -8.95 6.68
CA LYS A 10 -12.50 -10.10 5.79
C LYS A 10 -13.97 -10.35 5.46
N ILE A 11 -14.82 -10.39 6.49
CA ILE A 11 -16.26 -10.63 6.32
C ILE A 11 -16.89 -9.57 5.41
N VAL A 12 -16.58 -8.29 5.65
CA VAL A 12 -17.13 -7.18 4.86
C VAL A 12 -16.61 -7.21 3.42
N ALA A 13 -15.32 -7.48 3.22
CA ALA A 13 -14.74 -7.55 1.89
C ALA A 13 -15.37 -8.69 1.06
N GLU A 14 -15.44 -9.90 1.61
CA GLU A 14 -16.02 -11.07 0.95
C GLU A 14 -17.54 -10.93 0.70
N ALA A 15 -18.24 -10.17 1.54
CA ALA A 15 -19.67 -9.89 1.40
C ALA A 15 -20.00 -8.67 0.50
N SER A 16 -18.99 -8.04 -0.11
CA SER A 16 -19.21 -6.90 -1.00
C SER A 16 -20.10 -7.24 -2.19
N THR A 17 -20.71 -6.21 -2.76
CA THR A 17 -21.75 -6.31 -3.79
C THR A 17 -21.28 -5.74 -5.13
N PRO A 18 -22.02 -5.97 -6.23
CA PRO A 18 -21.79 -5.28 -7.49
C PRO A 18 -21.95 -3.76 -7.38
N GLU A 19 -22.87 -3.30 -6.53
CA GLU A 19 -23.08 -1.88 -6.26
C GLU A 19 -21.85 -1.26 -5.58
N ASP A 20 -21.20 -1.98 -4.65
CA ASP A 20 -19.92 -1.56 -4.07
C ASP A 20 -18.81 -1.46 -5.13
N ALA A 21 -18.78 -2.41 -6.08
CA ALA A 21 -17.83 -2.36 -7.19
C ALA A 21 -18.05 -1.10 -8.04
N VAL A 22 -19.29 -0.82 -8.44
CA VAL A 22 -19.62 0.39 -9.21
C VAL A 22 -19.26 1.66 -8.44
N ALA A 23 -19.55 1.71 -7.14
CA ALA A 23 -19.19 2.86 -6.30
C ALA A 23 -17.68 3.11 -6.28
N VAL A 24 -16.86 2.05 -6.21
CA VAL A 24 -15.40 2.15 -6.31
C VAL A 24 -14.95 2.63 -7.70
N TYR A 25 -15.56 2.14 -8.79
CA TYR A 25 -15.24 2.59 -10.14
C TYR A 25 -15.51 4.09 -10.31
N GLU A 26 -16.66 4.56 -9.83
CA GLU A 26 -17.00 5.98 -9.85
C GLU A 26 -16.06 6.82 -8.97
N ALA A 27 -15.70 6.32 -7.77
CA ALA A 27 -14.71 6.98 -6.92
C ALA A 27 -13.35 7.12 -7.61
N ILE A 28 -12.89 6.08 -8.32
CA ILE A 28 -11.64 6.11 -9.09
C ILE A 28 -11.73 7.13 -10.23
N LYS A 29 -12.86 7.20 -10.95
CA LYS A 29 -13.08 8.21 -12.01
C LYS A 29 -13.06 9.64 -11.48
N ILE A 30 -13.55 9.86 -10.26
CA ILE A 30 -13.49 11.17 -9.58
C ILE A 30 -12.05 11.49 -9.17
N ALA A 31 -11.37 10.54 -8.52
CA ALA A 31 -10.02 10.71 -8.01
C ALA A 31 -8.97 10.86 -9.13
N LYS A 32 -9.21 10.26 -10.30
CA LYS A 32 -8.30 10.26 -11.47
C LYS A 32 -6.85 9.93 -11.10
N PRO A 33 -6.58 8.81 -10.43
CA PRO A 33 -5.23 8.50 -10.00
C PRO A 33 -4.35 8.21 -11.23
N SER A 34 -3.13 8.78 -11.22
CA SER A 34 -2.10 8.42 -12.20
C SER A 34 -1.70 6.94 -12.05
N GLY A 35 -1.25 6.27 -13.10
CA GLY A 35 -0.61 4.95 -12.96
C GLY A 35 -1.55 3.74 -12.82
N LEU A 36 -2.84 3.90 -13.08
CA LEU A 36 -3.78 2.75 -13.20
C LEU A 36 -3.40 1.80 -14.34
N GLY A 37 -2.83 2.34 -15.42
CA GLY A 37 -2.52 1.57 -16.62
C GLY A 37 -3.78 1.00 -17.26
N LYS A 38 -3.63 -0.14 -17.94
CA LYS A 38 -4.73 -0.92 -18.52
C LYS A 38 -4.91 -2.21 -17.73
N ALA A 39 -6.14 -2.53 -17.35
CA ALA A 39 -6.46 -3.79 -16.68
C ALA A 39 -6.68 -4.92 -17.70
N PRO A 40 -6.37 -6.19 -17.36
CA PRO A 40 -6.62 -7.33 -18.23
C PRO A 40 -8.11 -7.67 -18.34
N ASP A 41 -8.91 -7.36 -17.31
CA ASP A 41 -10.36 -7.49 -17.31
C ASP A 41 -10.99 -6.37 -16.47
N LEU A 42 -12.25 -6.03 -16.77
CA LEU A 42 -13.05 -5.00 -16.10
C LEU A 42 -12.29 -3.67 -15.91
N ASP A 43 -11.63 -3.17 -16.95
CA ASP A 43 -10.89 -1.91 -16.88
C ASP A 43 -11.79 -0.74 -16.45
N VAL A 44 -11.35 0.04 -15.47
CA VAL A 44 -12.09 1.20 -14.94
C VAL A 44 -12.30 2.30 -15.98
N ASN A 45 -11.46 2.33 -17.02
CA ASN A 45 -11.57 3.25 -18.14
C ASN A 45 -12.49 2.73 -19.26
N ASP A 46 -12.93 1.47 -19.21
CA ASP A 46 -13.91 0.92 -20.16
C ASP A 46 -15.33 1.11 -19.60
N PRO A 47 -16.19 1.94 -20.22
CA PRO A 47 -17.57 2.12 -19.79
C PRO A 47 -18.37 0.81 -19.73
N LYS A 48 -18.01 -0.19 -20.56
CA LYS A 48 -18.67 -1.50 -20.57
C LYS A 48 -18.40 -2.32 -19.32
N SER A 49 -17.34 -2.02 -18.57
CA SER A 49 -17.03 -2.72 -17.32
C SER A 49 -18.16 -2.57 -16.31
N ILE A 50 -18.72 -1.37 -16.16
CA ILE A 50 -19.84 -1.13 -15.23
C ILE A 50 -21.09 -1.89 -15.65
N GLU A 51 -21.42 -1.87 -16.95
CA GLU A 51 -22.57 -2.63 -17.48
C GLU A 51 -22.41 -4.12 -17.21
N ARG A 52 -21.21 -4.66 -17.43
CA ARG A 52 -20.90 -6.07 -17.19
C ARG A 52 -20.93 -6.43 -15.71
N ILE A 53 -20.35 -5.59 -14.84
CA ILE A 53 -20.39 -5.77 -13.37
C ILE A 53 -21.83 -5.94 -12.88
N LEU A 54 -22.73 -5.06 -13.31
CA LEU A 54 -24.13 -5.10 -12.91
C LEU A 54 -24.88 -6.30 -13.50
N LYS A 55 -24.67 -6.59 -14.80
CA LYS A 55 -25.35 -7.68 -15.51
C LYS A 55 -24.94 -9.06 -15.01
N GLU A 56 -23.65 -9.27 -14.79
CA GLU A 56 -23.06 -10.55 -14.36
C GLU A 56 -23.01 -10.66 -12.83
N ARG A 57 -23.44 -9.63 -12.10
CA ARG A 57 -23.41 -9.53 -10.63
C ARG A 57 -22.02 -9.77 -10.04
N ILE A 58 -21.00 -9.17 -10.65
CA ILE A 58 -19.60 -9.27 -10.19
C ILE A 58 -19.41 -8.39 -8.96
N THR A 59 -18.97 -8.96 -7.85
CA THR A 59 -18.76 -8.21 -6.60
C THR A 59 -17.45 -7.42 -6.59
N LEU A 60 -17.31 -6.43 -5.70
CA LEU A 60 -16.05 -5.72 -5.52
C LEU A 60 -14.91 -6.67 -5.16
N TYR A 61 -15.16 -7.67 -4.31
CA TYR A 61 -14.16 -8.70 -3.98
C TYR A 61 -13.61 -9.42 -5.22
N GLN A 62 -14.49 -9.81 -6.15
CA GLN A 62 -14.08 -10.46 -7.40
C GLN A 62 -13.28 -9.53 -8.31
N VAL A 63 -13.64 -8.24 -8.37
CA VAL A 63 -12.81 -7.24 -9.08
C VAL A 63 -11.41 -7.16 -8.46
N LEU A 64 -11.32 -7.07 -7.13
CA LEU A 64 -10.04 -7.00 -6.43
C LEU A 64 -9.20 -8.27 -6.65
N GLN A 65 -9.83 -9.45 -6.77
CA GLN A 65 -9.14 -10.69 -7.13
C GLN A 65 -8.44 -10.60 -8.49
N ILE A 66 -9.07 -10.02 -9.51
CA ILE A 66 -8.47 -9.82 -10.84
C ILE A 66 -7.18 -8.99 -10.73
N ALA A 67 -7.22 -7.92 -9.93
CA ALA A 67 -6.09 -7.01 -9.79
C ALA A 67 -5.01 -7.46 -8.78
N SER A 68 -5.32 -8.42 -7.90
CA SER A 68 -4.46 -8.85 -6.79
C SER A 68 -3.08 -9.37 -7.19
N SER A 69 -2.89 -9.79 -8.45
CA SER A 69 -1.60 -10.27 -8.95
C SER A 69 -0.59 -9.16 -9.26
N TYR A 70 -1.05 -7.93 -9.48
CA TYR A 70 -0.20 -6.80 -9.89
C TYR A 70 -0.42 -5.51 -9.08
N ASP A 71 -1.46 -5.44 -8.25
CA ASP A 71 -1.73 -4.33 -7.34
C ASP A 71 -1.71 -4.84 -5.89
N LYS A 72 -0.76 -4.34 -5.09
CA LYS A 72 -0.56 -4.80 -3.72
C LYS A 72 -1.70 -4.36 -2.78
N ILE A 73 -2.40 -3.25 -3.06
CA ILE A 73 -3.58 -2.85 -2.29
C ILE A 73 -4.72 -3.85 -2.53
N CYS A 74 -4.93 -4.25 -3.78
CA CYS A 74 -5.91 -5.30 -4.11
C CYS A 74 -5.51 -6.64 -3.48
N TYR A 75 -4.22 -6.97 -3.46
CA TYR A 75 -3.69 -8.14 -2.77
C TYR A 75 -3.98 -8.12 -1.27
N GLU A 76 -3.79 -6.98 -0.59
CA GLU A 76 -4.13 -6.84 0.84
C GLU A 76 -5.61 -7.13 1.08
N TRP A 77 -6.52 -6.53 0.31
CA TRP A 77 -7.96 -6.78 0.45
C TRP A 77 -8.35 -8.26 0.25
N VAL A 78 -7.79 -8.90 -0.77
CA VAL A 78 -8.14 -10.30 -1.10
C VAL A 78 -7.56 -11.28 -0.09
N ASN A 79 -6.37 -11.01 0.43
CA ASN A 79 -5.62 -11.92 1.31
C ASN A 79 -5.71 -11.54 2.78
N ASN A 80 -6.66 -10.67 3.14
CA ASN A 80 -6.90 -10.24 4.52
C ASN A 80 -5.68 -9.54 5.16
N PHE A 81 -5.11 -8.61 4.42
CA PHE A 81 -4.11 -7.62 4.83
C PHE A 81 -2.81 -8.19 5.46
N PRO A 82 -2.11 -9.13 4.81
CA PRO A 82 -0.93 -9.75 5.40
C PRO A 82 0.24 -8.77 5.59
N VAL A 83 0.54 -7.89 4.64
CA VAL A 83 1.66 -6.94 4.82
C VAL A 83 1.32 -5.93 5.91
N THR A 84 0.07 -5.45 5.96
CA THR A 84 -0.32 -4.50 7.00
C THR A 84 -0.34 -5.13 8.39
N PHE A 85 -1.05 -6.25 8.61
CA PHE A 85 -1.22 -6.83 9.96
C PHE A 85 -0.02 -7.67 10.44
N ASP A 86 0.65 -8.39 9.54
CA ASP A 86 1.68 -9.36 9.94
C ASP A 86 3.10 -8.80 9.83
N PHE A 87 3.27 -7.64 9.19
CA PHE A 87 4.60 -7.06 8.95
C PHE A 87 4.70 -5.58 9.36
N ALA A 88 3.93 -4.69 8.73
CA ALA A 88 4.04 -3.25 8.94
C ALA A 88 3.60 -2.82 10.36
N TYR A 89 2.42 -3.27 10.80
CA TYR A 89 1.91 -2.94 12.13
C TYR A 89 2.80 -3.51 13.27
N PRO A 90 3.22 -4.79 13.26
CA PRO A 90 4.12 -5.33 14.28
C PRO A 90 5.45 -4.57 14.35
N TYR A 91 6.07 -4.29 13.20
CA TYR A 91 7.33 -3.54 13.16
C TYR A 91 7.16 -2.10 13.66
N LEU A 92 6.06 -1.43 13.34
CA LEU A 92 5.75 -0.10 13.89
C LEU A 92 5.65 -0.14 15.42
N MET A 93 4.97 -1.14 15.98
CA MET A 93 4.84 -1.29 17.44
C MET A 93 6.19 -1.61 18.10
N GLU A 94 7.03 -2.41 17.45
CA GLU A 94 8.39 -2.69 17.91
C GLU A 94 9.23 -1.41 17.97
N GLN A 95 9.23 -0.59 16.91
CA GLN A 95 9.97 0.68 16.89
C GLN A 95 9.51 1.63 18.00
N LEU A 96 8.21 1.68 18.29
CA LEU A 96 7.67 2.50 19.38
C LEU A 96 8.04 1.94 20.77
N ALA A 97 8.02 0.61 20.93
CA ALA A 97 8.41 -0.06 22.18
C ALA A 97 9.89 0.13 22.51
N GLU A 98 10.76 0.29 21.50
CA GLU A 98 12.17 0.67 21.65
C GLU A 98 12.37 2.13 22.10
N GLY A 99 11.29 2.90 22.29
CA GLY A 99 11.34 4.29 22.74
C GLY A 99 11.65 5.31 21.62
N ARG A 100 11.52 4.91 20.35
CA ARG A 100 11.64 5.85 19.22
C ARG A 100 10.42 6.75 19.18
N ASP A 101 10.62 8.00 18.76
CA ASP A 101 9.51 8.90 18.51
C ASP A 101 8.67 8.41 17.33
N LEU A 102 7.41 8.85 17.28
CA LEU A 102 6.45 8.41 16.28
C LEU A 102 6.91 8.65 14.84
N ASN A 103 7.57 9.78 14.54
CA ASN A 103 8.03 10.06 13.18
C ASN A 103 9.15 9.09 12.78
N MET A 104 10.11 8.85 13.66
CA MET A 104 11.16 7.87 13.41
C MET A 104 10.58 6.48 13.19
N ALA A 105 9.64 6.05 14.03
CA ALA A 105 8.99 4.76 13.91
C ALA A 105 8.24 4.62 12.56
N ILE A 106 7.50 5.65 12.14
CA ILE A 106 6.81 5.68 10.84
C ILE A 106 7.79 5.57 9.67
N VAL A 107 8.85 6.39 9.66
CA VAL A 107 9.84 6.40 8.57
C VAL A 107 10.58 5.07 8.50
N HIS A 108 11.00 4.51 9.64
CA HIS A 108 11.66 3.21 9.66
C HIS A 108 10.73 2.09 9.18
N THR A 109 9.45 2.11 9.58
CA THR A 109 8.46 1.12 9.11
C THR A 109 8.22 1.25 7.61
N PHE A 110 8.10 2.47 7.10
CA PHE A 110 7.98 2.74 5.68
C PHE A 110 9.15 2.18 4.88
N LEU A 111 10.39 2.49 5.29
CA LEU A 111 11.59 1.96 4.64
C LEU A 111 11.63 0.44 4.73
N LYS A 112 11.21 -0.14 5.86
CA LYS A 112 11.24 -1.60 6.07
C LYS A 112 10.25 -2.29 5.14
N VAL A 113 9.02 -1.81 5.04
CA VAL A 113 8.02 -2.32 4.08
C VAL A 113 8.54 -2.18 2.65
N LEU A 114 9.00 -0.99 2.26
CA LEU A 114 9.48 -0.73 0.90
C LEU A 114 10.69 -1.60 0.54
N SER A 115 11.55 -1.91 1.50
CA SER A 115 12.74 -2.75 1.28
C SER A 115 12.44 -4.22 1.02
N GLU A 116 11.32 -4.75 1.51
CA GLU A 116 10.92 -6.15 1.34
C GLU A 116 9.86 -6.34 0.25
N TYR A 117 9.02 -5.33 0.02
CA TYR A 117 7.91 -5.38 -0.93
C TYR A 117 8.07 -4.28 -1.99
N PRO A 118 8.55 -4.61 -3.21
CA PRO A 118 8.62 -3.65 -4.31
C PRO A 118 7.26 -2.97 -4.56
N ASP A 119 7.29 -1.65 -4.65
CA ASP A 119 6.07 -0.84 -4.69
C ASP A 119 5.31 -1.02 -6.02
N THR A 120 4.07 -1.50 -5.95
CA THR A 120 3.26 -1.76 -7.15
C THR A 120 2.79 -0.49 -7.86
N PHE A 121 2.77 0.66 -7.20
CA PHE A 121 2.47 1.93 -7.86
C PHE A 121 3.65 2.38 -8.74
N ILE A 122 4.87 2.23 -8.24
CA ILE A 122 6.09 2.44 -9.04
C ILE A 122 6.14 1.41 -10.18
N ALA A 123 5.92 0.12 -9.87
CA ALA A 123 6.01 -0.94 -10.87
C ALA A 123 5.04 -0.75 -12.05
N ARG A 124 3.81 -0.27 -11.79
CA ARG A 124 2.84 0.05 -12.85
C ARG A 124 3.22 1.26 -13.70
N LYS A 125 3.95 2.23 -13.13
CA LYS A 125 4.37 3.45 -13.84
C LYS A 125 5.63 3.25 -14.67
N VAL A 126 6.63 2.55 -14.12
CA VAL A 126 7.99 2.50 -14.68
C VAL A 126 8.64 1.11 -14.64
N GLY A 127 7.89 0.05 -14.31
CA GLY A 127 8.34 -1.33 -14.34
C GLY A 127 8.87 -1.88 -13.01
N ILE A 128 8.80 -3.20 -12.89
CA ILE A 128 9.14 -3.93 -11.64
C ILE A 128 10.62 -3.85 -11.28
N GLU A 129 11.53 -3.82 -12.25
CA GLU A 129 12.97 -3.73 -11.96
C GLU A 129 13.31 -2.40 -11.29
N THR A 130 12.76 -1.28 -11.77
CA THR A 130 12.89 0.02 -11.12
C THR A 130 12.31 0.03 -9.69
N ALA A 131 11.19 -0.67 -9.47
CA ALA A 131 10.61 -0.79 -8.13
C ALA A 131 11.51 -1.58 -7.18
N LYS A 132 12.22 -2.62 -7.68
CA LYS A 132 13.22 -3.36 -6.90
C LYS A 132 14.45 -2.52 -6.59
N ASP A 133 14.90 -1.69 -7.53
CA ASP A 133 16.02 -0.76 -7.28
C ASP A 133 15.66 0.22 -6.15
N VAL A 134 14.43 0.73 -6.16
CA VAL A 134 13.90 1.57 -5.06
C VAL A 134 13.88 0.80 -3.73
N SER A 135 13.46 -0.47 -3.72
CA SER A 135 13.54 -1.33 -2.52
C SER A 135 14.96 -1.52 -2.02
N ALA A 136 15.93 -1.71 -2.91
CA ALA A 136 17.34 -1.85 -2.55
C ALA A 136 17.89 -0.56 -1.91
N MET A 137 17.52 0.61 -2.42
CA MET A 137 17.89 1.89 -1.82
C MET A 137 17.26 2.07 -0.43
N ALA A 138 15.98 1.71 -0.27
CA ALA A 138 15.33 1.77 1.05
C ALA A 138 16.02 0.85 2.08
N ARG A 139 16.47 -0.34 1.64
CA ARG A 139 17.28 -1.27 2.45
C ARG A 139 18.61 -0.66 2.88
N ASP A 140 19.34 -0.07 1.94
CA ASP A 140 20.63 0.59 2.20
C ASP A 140 20.50 1.74 3.23
N VAL A 141 19.41 2.52 3.18
CA VAL A 141 19.13 3.54 4.20
C VAL A 141 18.98 2.92 5.60
N LEU A 142 18.25 1.81 5.73
CA LEU A 142 18.05 1.11 7.01
C LEU A 142 19.32 0.45 7.54
N GLU A 143 20.10 -0.20 6.68
CA GLU A 143 21.37 -0.84 7.05
C GLU A 143 22.38 0.17 7.60
N HIS A 144 22.28 1.43 7.16
CA HIS A 144 23.06 2.54 7.70
C HIS A 144 22.38 3.25 8.88
N GLY A 145 21.39 2.63 9.51
CA GLY A 145 20.76 3.09 10.75
C GLY A 145 19.61 4.09 10.57
N GLY A 146 19.12 4.31 9.34
CA GLY A 146 17.97 5.17 9.06
C GLY A 146 18.09 6.56 9.68
N LEU A 147 17.03 7.04 10.32
CA LEU A 147 17.03 8.34 11.00
C LEU A 147 17.86 8.35 12.28
N ALA A 148 18.21 7.19 12.84
CA ALA A 148 18.95 7.09 14.09
C ALA A 148 20.45 7.42 13.93
N SER A 149 20.99 7.41 12.71
CA SER A 149 22.40 7.71 12.44
C SER A 149 22.57 8.89 11.49
N GLN A 150 23.71 9.59 11.56
CA GLN A 150 24.00 10.68 10.62
C GLN A 150 24.16 10.19 9.18
N ILE A 151 24.74 9.00 9.00
CA ILE A 151 24.96 8.40 7.67
C ILE A 151 23.61 8.00 7.06
N GLY A 152 22.74 7.36 7.84
CA GLY A 152 21.40 6.96 7.42
C GLY A 152 20.52 8.16 7.08
N ARG A 153 20.61 9.26 7.86
CA ARG A 153 19.92 10.52 7.53
C ARG A 153 20.37 11.09 6.19
N ASN A 154 21.68 11.13 5.93
CA ASN A 154 22.19 11.61 4.64
C ASN A 154 21.70 10.73 3.47
N LYS A 155 21.78 9.41 3.61
CA LYS A 155 21.25 8.45 2.62
C LYS A 155 19.75 8.61 2.41
N LEU A 156 18.97 8.84 3.47
CA LEU A 156 17.53 9.09 3.37
C LEU A 156 17.23 10.36 2.57
N HIS A 157 18.00 11.45 2.78
CA HIS A 157 17.84 12.66 1.99
C HIS A 157 18.17 12.45 0.50
N GLU A 158 19.24 11.71 0.20
CA GLU A 158 19.59 11.33 -1.17
C GLU A 158 18.51 10.46 -1.81
N PHE A 159 17.97 9.51 -1.03
CA PHE A 159 16.89 8.63 -1.46
C PHE A 159 15.59 9.40 -1.72
N ASP A 160 15.15 10.27 -0.82
CA ASP A 160 13.97 11.12 -1.05
C ASP A 160 14.14 12.01 -2.29
N ALA A 161 15.33 12.61 -2.48
CA ALA A 161 15.64 13.37 -3.69
C ALA A 161 15.59 12.50 -4.96
N TYR A 162 16.02 11.24 -4.87
CA TYR A 162 15.90 10.27 -5.96
C TYR A 162 14.44 9.93 -6.30
N LEU A 163 13.60 9.65 -5.29
CA LEU A 163 12.19 9.33 -5.48
C LEU A 163 11.40 10.47 -6.15
N ARG A 164 11.81 11.72 -5.92
CA ARG A 164 11.18 12.92 -6.50
C ARG A 164 11.61 13.22 -7.95
N ARG A 165 12.60 12.51 -8.48
CA ARG A 165 13.06 12.73 -9.87
C ARG A 165 11.94 12.46 -10.88
N GLN A 166 12.08 13.05 -12.06
CA GLN A 166 11.19 12.84 -13.20
C GLN A 166 9.70 13.08 -12.88
N GLY A 167 9.39 14.05 -12.01
CA GLY A 167 8.00 14.40 -11.67
C GLY A 167 7.31 13.38 -10.74
N ASN A 168 8.04 12.85 -9.75
CA ASN A 168 7.53 11.88 -8.77
C ASN A 168 7.05 10.55 -9.38
N LEU A 169 7.65 10.12 -10.50
CA LEU A 169 7.35 8.82 -11.11
C LEU A 169 7.69 7.66 -10.17
N LEU A 170 8.68 7.86 -9.29
CA LEU A 170 9.17 6.86 -8.34
C LEU A 170 8.53 7.01 -6.96
N ASN A 171 7.40 7.70 -6.83
CA ASN A 171 6.70 7.80 -5.54
C ASN A 171 6.16 6.42 -5.10
N PRO A 172 6.60 5.87 -3.95
CA PRO A 172 6.11 4.58 -3.43
C PRO A 172 4.74 4.75 -2.75
N GLY A 173 3.71 5.03 -3.56
CA GLY A 173 2.36 5.31 -3.09
C GLY A 173 1.70 4.12 -2.40
N THR A 174 1.90 2.90 -2.90
CA THR A 174 1.34 1.70 -2.28
C THR A 174 1.93 1.45 -0.89
N THR A 175 3.22 1.70 -0.72
CA THR A 175 3.88 1.62 0.59
C THR A 175 3.28 2.64 1.56
N ALA A 176 3.06 3.89 1.11
CA ALA A 176 2.45 4.91 1.95
C ALA A 176 1.04 4.50 2.43
N ASP A 177 0.22 3.92 1.55
CA ASP A 177 -1.11 3.41 1.89
C ASP A 177 -1.05 2.28 2.93
N ILE A 178 -0.09 1.35 2.83
CA ILE A 178 0.13 0.28 3.82
C ILE A 178 0.49 0.86 5.20
N ILE A 179 1.35 1.89 5.23
CA ILE A 179 1.73 2.56 6.47
C ILE A 179 0.55 3.32 7.09
N ALA A 180 -0.28 3.97 6.27
CA ALA A 180 -1.50 4.60 6.74
C ALA A 180 -2.46 3.59 7.37
N ALA A 181 -2.62 2.41 6.76
CA ALA A 181 -3.43 1.32 7.32
C ALA A 181 -2.84 0.78 8.65
N ALA A 182 -1.52 0.60 8.73
CA ALA A 182 -0.85 0.18 9.96
C ALA A 182 -1.03 1.20 11.11
N LEU A 183 -0.98 2.49 10.80
CA LEU A 183 -1.27 3.57 11.75
C LEU A 183 -2.75 3.58 12.18
N ALA A 184 -3.68 3.33 11.26
CA ALA A 184 -5.09 3.21 11.61
C ALA A 184 -5.32 2.05 12.60
N ILE A 185 -4.65 0.91 12.38
CA ILE A 185 -4.71 -0.24 13.30
C ILE A 185 -4.12 0.13 14.67
N SER A 186 -2.98 0.84 14.72
CA SER A 186 -2.41 1.23 16.02
C SER A 186 -3.34 2.13 16.81
N LEU A 187 -3.99 3.11 16.17
CA LEU A 187 -4.98 3.98 16.79
C LEU A 187 -6.22 3.20 17.26
N LEU A 188 -6.75 2.29 16.44
CA LEU A 188 -7.87 1.41 16.81
C LEU A 188 -7.50 0.44 17.95
N SER A 189 -6.20 0.15 18.12
CA SER A 189 -5.67 -0.66 19.22
C SER A 189 -5.43 0.13 20.50
N GLY A 190 -5.71 1.44 20.49
CA GLY A 190 -5.58 2.31 21.65
C GLY A 190 -4.24 3.01 21.80
N TYR A 191 -3.38 3.02 20.77
CA TYR A 191 -2.20 3.87 20.75
C TYR A 191 -2.61 5.35 20.86
N LYS A 192 -1.94 6.09 21.76
CA LYS A 192 -2.14 7.53 21.97
C LYS A 192 -0.77 8.21 21.86
N PRO A 193 -0.59 9.17 20.91
CA PRO A 193 0.65 9.92 20.73
C PRO A 193 1.06 10.75 21.96
#